data_AF-A0A965MP03-F1
#
_entry.id   AF-A0A965MP03-F1
#
_cell.length_a   1.000
_cell.length_b   1.000
_cell.length_c   1.000
_cell.angle_alpha   90.00
_cell.angle_beta   90.00
_cell.angle_gamma   90.00
#
_symmetry.space_group_name_H-M   'P 1'
#
loop_
_entity.id
_entity.type
_entity.pdbx_description
1 polymer ?
#
loop_
_entity_poly.entity_id
_entity_poly.type
_entity_poly.pdbx_seq_one_letter_code
_entity_poly.pdbx_strand_id
1 'polypeptide(L)'
;MSTPNNPQQVKIEWPNTQREAQFHQWLDAQAVNFGLVASTVRPASADASFRRYFRVDGVSGKDKPASFIIMDAPPDKENCEPFVRIAKLMGECRLLVPQILNWHVENGFILLDDLGQSTMM
;
A
#
# COMPACT_ATOMS: atom_id res chain seq x y z
N MET A 1 -20.47 -29.62 13.93
CA MET A 1 -19.01 -29.44 13.95
C MET A 1 -18.68 -28.35 12.94
N SER A 2 -18.59 -27.11 13.40
CA SER A 2 -18.33 -25.96 12.54
C SER A 2 -16.82 -25.86 12.33
N THR A 3 -16.36 -26.05 11.09
CA THR A 3 -14.98 -25.80 10.70
C THR A 3 -14.68 -24.30 10.84
N PRO A 4 -13.56 -23.90 11.48
CA PRO A 4 -13.14 -22.51 11.48
C PRO A 4 -12.67 -22.13 10.07
N ASN A 5 -13.29 -21.08 9.53
CA ASN A 5 -12.93 -20.45 8.27
C ASN A 5 -11.54 -19.83 8.42
N ASN A 6 -10.50 -20.55 8.01
CA ASN A 6 -9.13 -20.06 7.99
C ASN A 6 -9.03 -19.04 6.84
N PRO A 7 -8.79 -17.73 7.10
CA PRO A 7 -8.56 -16.79 6.01
C PRO A 7 -7.29 -17.25 5.29
N GLN A 8 -7.46 -17.76 4.08
CA GLN A 8 -6.34 -18.20 3.26
C GLN A 8 -5.39 -17.02 3.08
N GLN A 9 -4.20 -17.16 3.64
CA GLN A 9 -3.10 -16.22 3.50
C GLN A 9 -2.75 -16.18 2.01
N VAL A 10 -3.25 -15.17 1.29
CA VAL A 10 -2.96 -15.01 -0.13
C VAL A 10 -1.47 -14.79 -0.26
N LYS A 11 -0.77 -15.78 -0.83
CA LYS A 11 0.67 -15.72 -1.00
C LYS A 11 0.98 -14.66 -2.07
N ILE A 12 1.74 -13.64 -1.69
CA ILE A 12 2.20 -12.61 -2.63
C ILE A 12 3.29 -13.24 -3.51
N GLU A 13 3.08 -13.25 -4.81
CA GLU A 13 4.09 -13.67 -5.77
C GLU A 13 5.04 -12.51 -6.04
N TRP A 14 6.34 -12.70 -5.79
CA TRP A 14 7.36 -11.69 -6.03
C TRP A 14 8.12 -11.99 -7.32
N PRO A 15 8.52 -10.95 -8.09
CA PRO A 15 9.28 -11.16 -9.32
C PRO A 15 10.67 -11.76 -9.07
N ASN A 16 11.25 -11.51 -7.89
CA ASN A 16 12.49 -12.11 -7.40
C ASN A 16 12.60 -11.92 -5.88
N THR A 17 13.56 -12.63 -5.27
CA THR A 17 13.83 -12.58 -3.82
C THR A 17 14.35 -11.23 -3.34
N GLN A 18 15.03 -10.47 -4.20
CA GLN A 18 15.53 -9.13 -3.86
C GLN A 18 14.37 -8.14 -3.66
N ARG A 19 13.35 -8.18 -4.53
CA ARG A 19 12.17 -7.29 -4.43
C ARG A 19 11.35 -7.61 -3.18
N GLU A 20 11.18 -8.89 -2.88
CA GLU A 20 10.55 -9.34 -1.63
C GLU A 20 11.28 -8.78 -0.40
N ALA A 21 12.61 -8.93 -0.35
CA ALA A 21 13.41 -8.42 0.77
C ALA A 21 13.33 -6.89 0.91
N GLN A 22 13.43 -6.15 -0.21
CA GLN A 22 13.27 -4.69 -0.21
C GLN A 22 11.90 -4.25 0.31
N PHE A 23 10.84 -4.94 -0.11
CA PHE A 23 9.48 -4.64 0.32
C PHE A 23 9.33 -4.85 1.83
N HIS A 24 9.75 -6.00 2.35
CA HIS A 24 9.64 -6.30 3.78
C HIS A 24 10.49 -5.37 4.64
N GLN A 25 11.73 -5.08 4.23
CA GLN A 25 12.60 -4.12 4.92
C GLN A 25 11.96 -2.73 5.00
N TRP A 26 11.39 -2.24 3.89
CA TRP A 26 10.73 -0.95 3.86
C TRP A 26 9.44 -0.95 4.70
N LEU A 27 8.65 -2.02 4.63
CA LEU A 27 7.41 -2.18 5.39
C LEU A 27 7.67 -2.19 6.88
N ASP A 28 8.70 -2.89 7.36
CA ASP A 28 9.04 -2.94 8.79
C ASP A 28 9.37 -1.54 9.33
N ALA A 29 10.08 -0.72 8.55
CA ALA A 29 10.32 0.68 8.90
C ALA A 29 9.01 1.49 8.96
N GLN A 30 8.07 1.27 8.03
CA GLN A 30 6.79 1.97 8.05
C GLN A 30 5.85 1.45 9.15
N ALA A 31 5.96 0.17 9.53
CA ALA A 31 5.17 -0.43 10.60
C ALA A 31 5.42 0.28 11.93
N VAL A 32 6.66 0.66 12.21
CA VAL A 32 7.01 1.45 13.40
C VAL A 32 6.47 2.88 13.29
N ASN A 33 6.63 3.53 12.14
CA ASN A 33 6.26 4.94 11.96
C ASN A 33 4.75 5.19 11.95
N PHE A 34 3.98 4.28 11.35
CA PHE A 34 2.54 4.45 11.11
C PHE A 34 1.67 3.47 11.92
N GLY A 35 2.29 2.53 12.65
CA GLY A 35 1.58 1.50 13.40
C GLY A 35 0.91 0.47 12.48
N LEU A 36 1.62 0.02 11.45
CA LEU A 36 1.12 -0.99 10.51
C LEU A 36 1.29 -2.40 11.09
N VAL A 37 0.36 -3.30 10.78
CA VAL A 37 0.45 -4.71 11.14
C VAL A 37 0.94 -5.50 9.93
N ALA A 38 2.26 -5.62 9.78
CA ALA A 38 2.91 -6.17 8.58
C ALA A 38 2.41 -7.58 8.18
N SER A 39 1.95 -8.40 9.14
CA SER A 39 1.40 -9.73 8.87
C SER A 39 0.05 -9.72 8.15
N THR A 40 -0.61 -8.57 8.02
CA THR A 40 -1.93 -8.41 7.39
C THR A 40 -1.86 -7.97 5.92
N VAL A 41 -0.64 -7.79 5.39
CA VAL A 41 -0.42 -7.39 4.01
C VAL A 41 -1.09 -8.39 3.07
N ARG A 42 -1.91 -7.86 2.17
CA ARG A 42 -2.66 -8.63 1.18
C ARG A 42 -2.81 -7.84 -0.12
N PRO A 43 -2.93 -8.48 -1.28
CA PRO A 43 -3.25 -7.78 -2.52
C PRO A 43 -4.54 -6.95 -2.40
N ALA A 44 -4.51 -5.71 -2.87
CA ALA A 44 -5.66 -4.81 -2.93
C ALA A 44 -6.19 -4.65 -4.36
N SER A 45 -5.28 -4.57 -5.33
CA SER A 45 -5.56 -4.62 -6.77
C SER A 45 -4.24 -4.87 -7.51
N ALA A 46 -4.30 -5.60 -8.62
CA ALA A 46 -3.18 -5.83 -9.53
C ALA A 46 -3.41 -5.18 -10.92
N ASP A 47 -4.51 -4.45 -11.11
CA ASP A 47 -5.05 -4.12 -12.44
C ASP A 47 -4.50 -2.83 -13.05
N ALA A 48 -3.23 -2.53 -12.81
CA ALA A 48 -2.61 -1.37 -13.43
C ALA A 48 -1.16 -1.63 -13.81
N SER A 49 -0.95 -2.07 -15.05
CA SER A 49 0.37 -2.23 -15.68
C SER A 49 1.41 -2.97 -14.81
N PHE A 50 2.50 -2.31 -14.44
CA PHE A 50 3.63 -2.83 -13.67
C PHE A 50 3.50 -2.54 -12.17
N ARG A 51 2.53 -1.72 -11.76
CA ARG A 51 2.34 -1.35 -10.36
C ARG A 51 1.37 -2.28 -9.67
N ARG A 52 1.72 -2.64 -8.43
CA ARG A 52 0.92 -3.53 -7.60
C ARG A 52 0.46 -2.77 -6.37
N TYR A 53 -0.76 -3.04 -5.95
CA TYR A 53 -1.32 -2.44 -4.76
C TYR A 53 -1.55 -3.51 -3.70
N PHE A 54 -1.03 -3.25 -2.52
CA PHE A 54 -1.25 -4.07 -1.33
C PHE A 54 -2.02 -3.25 -0.30
N ARG A 55 -2.86 -3.92 0.48
CA ARG A 55 -3.53 -3.36 1.65
C ARG A 55 -2.86 -3.91 2.88
N VAL A 56 -2.64 -3.06 3.88
CA VAL A 56 -2.12 -3.42 5.19
C VAL A 56 -2.97 -2.77 6.26
N ASP A 57 -3.27 -3.50 7.33
CA ASP A 57 -4.08 -2.98 8.43
C ASP A 57 -3.20 -2.15 9.37
N GLY A 58 -3.80 -1.13 9.97
CA GLY A 58 -3.22 -0.34 11.05
C GLY A 58 -3.64 -0.85 12.42
N VAL A 59 -2.86 -0.55 13.45
CA VAL A 59 -3.33 -0.69 14.83
C VAL A 59 -4.38 0.39 15.09
N SER A 60 -5.66 -0.01 15.09
CA SER A 60 -6.79 0.90 15.31
C SER A 60 -6.70 1.64 16.64
N GLY A 61 -6.73 2.97 16.56
CA GLY A 61 -7.01 3.91 17.65
C GLY A 61 -8.08 4.89 17.20
N LYS A 62 -8.69 5.66 18.12
CA LYS A 62 -9.84 6.54 17.82
C LYS A 62 -9.62 7.51 16.64
N ASP A 63 -8.36 7.84 16.33
CA ASP A 63 -7.97 8.80 15.29
C ASP A 63 -7.05 8.21 14.20
N LYS A 64 -6.86 6.88 14.14
CA LYS A 64 -5.97 6.24 13.18
C LYS A 64 -6.73 5.52 12.06
N PRO A 65 -6.24 5.56 10.80
CA PRO A 65 -6.79 4.75 9.73
C PRO A 65 -6.74 3.26 10.11
N ALA A 66 -7.84 2.55 9.86
CA ALA A 66 -7.92 1.11 10.08
C ALA A 66 -7.10 0.33 9.04
N SER A 67 -6.83 0.93 7.88
CA SER A 67 -6.05 0.33 6.79
C SER A 67 -5.32 1.38 5.96
N PHE A 68 -4.31 0.91 5.23
CA PHE A 68 -3.44 1.68 4.35
C PHE A 68 -3.23 0.94 3.04
N ILE A 69 -2.86 1.67 1.98
CA ILE A 69 -2.47 1.11 0.69
C ILE A 69 -0.97 1.30 0.48
N ILE A 70 -0.29 0.22 0.10
CA ILE A 70 1.09 0.25 -0.38
C ILE A 70 1.05 0.11 -1.90
N MET A 71 1.57 1.10 -2.60
CA MET A 71 1.88 0.99 -4.02
C MET A 71 3.33 0.55 -4.19
N ASP A 72 3.51 -0.54 -4.92
CA ASP A 72 4.79 -1.07 -5.39
C ASP A 72 4.90 -0.75 -6.88
N ALA A 73 5.72 0.25 -7.22
CA ALA A 73 5.96 0.70 -8.59
C ALA A 73 7.48 0.74 -8.84
N PRO A 74 8.06 -0.36 -9.35
CA PRO A 74 9.50 -0.46 -9.56
C PRO A 74 10.04 0.69 -10.44
N PRO A 75 11.08 1.42 -10.00
CA PRO A 75 11.55 2.63 -10.68
C PRO A 75 12.16 2.35 -12.07
N ASP A 76 12.61 1.13 -12.32
CA ASP A 76 13.08 0.66 -13.62
C ASP A 76 11.93 0.43 -14.62
N LYS A 77 10.68 0.42 -14.15
CA LYS A 77 9.47 0.18 -14.95
C LYS A 77 8.56 1.40 -15.06
N GLU A 78 8.49 2.24 -14.03
CA GLU A 78 7.56 3.38 -14.00
C GLU A 78 8.16 4.59 -13.27
N ASN A 79 8.05 5.78 -13.87
CA ASN A 79 8.37 7.03 -13.19
C ASN A 79 7.17 7.47 -12.35
N CYS A 80 7.27 7.40 -11.02
CA CYS A 80 6.21 7.80 -10.09
C CYS A 80 6.16 9.31 -9.81
N GLU A 81 7.16 10.09 -10.20
CA GLU A 81 7.23 11.53 -9.90
C GLU A 81 6.00 12.31 -10.45
N PRO A 82 5.53 12.09 -11.68
CA PRO A 82 4.31 12.74 -12.18
C PRO A 82 3.07 12.36 -11.37
N PHE A 83 2.97 11.10 -10.92
CA PHE A 83 1.85 10.63 -10.09
C PHE A 83 1.83 11.37 -8.75
N VAL A 84 2.97 11.42 -8.06
CA VAL A 84 3.11 12.10 -6.76
C VAL A 84 2.76 13.58 -6.89
N ARG A 85 3.24 14.24 -7.95
CA ARG A 85 2.96 15.65 -8.22
C ARG A 85 1.47 15.91 -8.43
N ILE A 86 0.80 15.09 -9.23
CA ILE A 86 -0.63 15.24 -9.51
C ILE A 86 -1.46 14.96 -8.25
N ALA A 87 -1.15 13.90 -7.51
CA ALA A 87 -1.84 13.55 -6.26
C ALA A 87 -1.77 14.70 -5.26
N LYS A 88 -0.61 15.34 -5.13
CA LYS A 88 -0.43 16.52 -4.27
C LYS A 88 -1.28 17.71 -4.73
N LEU A 89 -1.27 18.03 -6.03
CA LEU A 89 -2.09 19.12 -6.60
C LEU A 89 -3.59 18.88 -6.39
N MET A 90 -4.05 17.64 -6.56
CA MET A 90 -5.45 17.27 -6.31
C MET A 90 -5.82 17.42 -4.83
N GLY A 91 -4.91 17.03 -3.93
CA GLY A 91 -5.07 17.24 -2.48
C GLY A 91 -5.14 18.72 -2.09
N GLU A 92 -4.31 19.58 -2.71
CA GLU A 92 -4.37 21.04 -2.52
C GLU A 92 -5.72 21.63 -2.96
N CYS A 93 -6.35 21.05 -3.99
CA CYS A 93 -7.70 21.38 -4.44
C CYS A 93 -8.83 20.79 -3.56
N ARG A 94 -8.50 20.13 -2.44
CA ARG A 94 -9.44 19.45 -1.53
C ARG A 94 -10.29 18.38 -2.21
N LEU A 95 -9.78 17.76 -3.27
CA LEU A 95 -10.40 16.60 -3.87
C LEU A 95 -10.19 15.38 -2.96
N LEU A 96 -11.15 14.46 -2.96
CA LEU A 96 -11.06 13.21 -2.21
C LEU A 96 -10.13 12.24 -2.94
N VAL A 97 -8.83 12.38 -2.71
CA VAL A 97 -7.77 11.53 -3.28
C VAL A 97 -6.95 10.90 -2.16
N PRO A 98 -6.36 9.71 -2.39
CA PRO A 98 -5.46 9.11 -1.42
C PRO A 98 -4.28 10.04 -1.12
N GLN A 99 -4.03 10.28 0.15
CA GLN A 99 -2.92 11.07 0.64
C GLN A 99 -1.64 10.24 0.63
N ILE A 100 -0.55 10.82 0.14
CA ILE A 100 0.78 10.20 0.20
C ILE A 100 1.37 10.43 1.59
N LEU A 101 1.48 9.36 2.36
CA LEU A 101 2.01 9.37 3.73
C LEU A 101 3.52 9.20 3.74
N ASN A 102 4.06 8.39 2.83
CA ASN A 102 5.50 8.19 2.65
C ASN A 102 5.80 7.80 1.20
N TRP A 103 6.91 8.28 0.65
CA TRP A 103 7.40 7.85 -0.65
C TRP A 103 8.90 7.51 -0.57
N HIS A 104 9.22 6.25 -0.81
CA HIS A 104 10.58 5.75 -0.91
C HIS A 104 11.00 5.67 -2.38
N VAL A 105 11.49 6.80 -2.89
CA VAL A 105 11.83 7.01 -4.30
C VAL A 105 12.76 5.92 -4.85
N GLU A 106 13.83 5.61 -4.12
CA GLU A 106 14.89 4.70 -4.58
C GLU A 106 14.40 3.29 -4.92
N ASN A 107 13.39 2.80 -4.19
CA ASN A 107 12.81 1.49 -4.42
C ASN A 107 11.40 1.57 -5.02
N GLY A 108 10.84 2.77 -5.23
CA GLY A 108 9.51 2.94 -5.81
C GLY A 108 8.37 2.41 -4.95
N PHE A 109 8.46 2.55 -3.61
CA PHE A 109 7.37 2.21 -2.70
C PHE A 109 6.66 3.49 -2.22
N ILE A 110 5.34 3.49 -2.24
CA ILE A 110 4.53 4.60 -1.73
C ILE A 110 3.52 4.05 -0.72
N LEU A 111 3.47 4.68 0.46
CA LEU A 111 2.42 4.47 1.44
C LEU A 111 1.33 5.54 1.25
N LEU A 112 0.09 5.08 1.13
CA LEU A 112 -1.11 5.88 0.98
C LEU A 112 -2.08 5.57 2.12
N ASP A 113 -2.93 6.53 2.48
CA ASP A 113 -4.15 6.20 3.22
C ASP A 113 -5.11 5.37 2.34
N ASP A 114 -6.00 4.62 2.98
CA ASP A 114 -6.99 3.80 2.30
C ASP A 114 -8.34 4.54 2.30
N LEU A 115 -8.82 4.93 1.12
CA LEU A 115 -10.15 5.54 0.95
C LEU A 115 -11.29 4.51 1.07
N GLY A 116 -10.97 3.24 1.33
CA GLY A 116 -11.92 2.15 1.46
C GLY A 116 -12.14 1.39 0.16
N GLN A 117 -13.07 0.45 0.18
CA GLN A 117 -13.32 -0.49 -0.93
C GLN A 117 -14.48 -0.08 -1.86
N SER A 118 -15.14 1.04 -1.58
CA SER A 118 -16.29 1.48 -2.35
C SER A 118 -15.85 2.32 -3.55
N THR A 119 -15.80 1.71 -4.72
CA THR A 119 -15.76 2.45 -5.99
C THR A 119 -17.10 3.17 -6.15
N MET A 120 -17.10 4.49 -6.36
CA MET A 120 -18.33 5.19 -6.74
C MET A 120 -18.73 4.72 -8.15
N MET A 121 -19.90 4.10 -8.26
CA MET A 121 -20.58 3.80 -9.53
C MET A 121 -21.55 4.92 -9.88
#